data_AF-A0A7X5VQ28-F1
#
_entry.id   AF-A0A7X5VQ28-F1
#
_cell.length_a   1.000
_cell.length_b   1.000
_cell.length_c   1.000
_cell.angle_alpha   90.00
_cell.angle_beta   90.00
_cell.angle_gamma   90.00
#
_symmetry.space_group_name_H-M   'P 1'
#
loop_
_entity.id
_entity.type
_entity.pdbx_description
1 polymer ?
#
loop_
_entity_poly.entity_id
_entity_poly.type
_entity_poly.pdbx_seq_one_letter_code
_entity_poly.pdbx_strand_id
1 'polypeptide(L)'
;AILDALPPHVVGPLRERVDQHELLEVVLDLGRPPEARFAGREATLSDVEVSQDDIEFVVSRVGEFGEDNRAGIERTLHRISC
;
A
#
# COMPACT_ATOMS: atom_id res chain seq x y z
N ALA A 1 -11.36 0.09 4.91
CA ALA A 1 -10.50 0.17 6.12
C ALA A 1 -9.03 0.47 5.80
N ILE A 2 -8.39 -0.10 4.77
CA ILE A 2 -7.19 0.51 4.14
C ILE A 2 -7.04 0.00 2.71
N LEU A 3 -7.44 -1.26 2.49
CA LEU A 3 -7.51 -1.87 1.16
C LEU A 3 -8.41 -1.08 0.20
N ASP A 4 -9.49 -0.46 0.67
CA ASP A 4 -10.38 0.33 -0.20
C ASP A 4 -9.74 1.66 -0.66
N ALA A 5 -8.61 2.05 -0.06
CA ALA A 5 -7.83 3.21 -0.46
C ALA A 5 -6.72 2.86 -1.47
N LEU A 6 -6.44 1.57 -1.70
CA LEU A 6 -5.42 1.11 -2.64
C LEU A 6 -5.99 0.95 -4.07
N PRO A 7 -5.16 1.06 -5.10
CA PRO A 7 -5.59 0.86 -6.48
C PRO A 7 -6.16 -0.56 -6.70
N PRO A 8 -7.18 -0.73 -7.57
CA PRO A 8 -7.84 -2.03 -7.75
C PRO A 8 -6.90 -3.18 -8.12
N HIS A 9 -5.85 -2.87 -8.90
CA HIS A 9 -4.86 -3.86 -9.36
C HIS A 9 -3.95 -4.35 -8.22
N VAL A 10 -3.87 -3.62 -7.11
CA VAL A 10 -3.14 -3.98 -5.87
C VAL A 10 -4.06 -4.76 -4.92
N VAL A 11 -5.33 -4.34 -4.83
CA VAL A 11 -6.31 -4.90 -3.89
C VAL A 11 -6.74 -6.32 -4.26
N GLY A 12 -6.94 -6.59 -5.55
CA GLY A 12 -7.34 -7.93 -6.01
C GLY A 12 -6.41 -9.03 -5.50
N PRO A 13 -5.10 -8.96 -5.83
CA PRO A 13 -4.10 -9.91 -5.36
C PRO A 13 -4.00 -10.02 -3.84
N LEU A 14 -4.25 -8.93 -3.11
CA LEU A 14 -4.25 -8.95 -1.64
C LEU A 14 -5.47 -9.67 -1.06
N ARG A 15 -6.65 -9.55 -1.68
CA ARG A 15 -7.90 -10.18 -1.20
C ARG A 15 -7.97 -11.67 -1.50
N GLU A 16 -7.31 -12.11 -2.58
CA GLU A 16 -7.27 -13.52 -2.98
C GLU A 16 -6.24 -14.34 -2.17
N ARG A 17 -5.38 -13.65 -1.42
CA ARG A 17 -4.34 -14.25 -0.59
C ARG A 17 -4.88 -14.77 0.74
N VAL A 18 -4.56 -16.03 1.04
CA VAL A 18 -4.95 -16.70 2.30
C VAL A 18 -4.26 -16.05 3.51
N ASP A 19 -3.09 -15.48 3.29
CA ASP A 19 -2.19 -14.88 4.27
C ASP A 19 -2.41 -13.38 4.49
N GLN A 20 -3.53 -12.81 3.99
CA GLN A 20 -3.85 -11.39 4.15
C GLN A 20 -3.79 -10.92 5.62
N HIS A 21 -4.06 -11.81 6.58
CA HIS A 21 -3.99 -11.52 8.02
C HIS A 21 -2.57 -11.24 8.55
N GLU A 22 -1.54 -11.67 7.81
CA GLU A 22 -0.13 -11.46 8.15
C GLU A 22 0.46 -10.21 7.47
N LEU A 23 -0.36 -9.47 6.69
CA LEU A 23 0.06 -8.28 5.96
C LEU A 23 0.49 -7.16 6.93
N LEU A 24 1.71 -6.67 6.75
CA LEU A 24 2.31 -5.61 7.55
C LEU A 24 2.31 -4.27 6.81
N GLU A 25 2.70 -4.28 5.54
CA GLU A 25 2.89 -3.07 4.75
C GLU A 25 2.58 -3.33 3.26
N VAL A 26 2.09 -2.30 2.57
CA VAL A 26 1.98 -2.26 1.11
C VAL A 26 2.86 -1.11 0.63
N VAL A 27 3.81 -1.41 -0.26
CA VAL A 27 4.77 -0.46 -0.80
C VAL A 27 4.37 -0.14 -2.25
N LEU A 28 4.20 1.15 -2.54
CA LEU A 28 3.86 1.67 -3.86
C LEU A 28 4.94 2.68 -4.28
N ASP A 29 5.94 2.20 -5.01
CA ASP A 29 7.02 3.03 -5.54
C ASP A 29 6.75 3.35 -7.01
N LEU A 30 6.70 4.64 -7.35
CA LEU A 30 6.45 5.09 -8.73
C LEU A 30 7.45 4.47 -9.72
N GLY A 31 6.92 3.84 -10.77
CA GLY A 31 7.72 3.14 -11.78
C GLY A 31 8.26 1.78 -11.33
N ARG A 32 7.74 1.21 -10.24
CA ARG A 32 8.09 -0.14 -9.78
C ARG A 32 6.84 -0.98 -9.55
N PRO A 33 6.92 -2.32 -9.68
CA PRO A 33 5.86 -3.21 -9.27
C PRO A 33 5.46 -3.00 -7.80
N PRO A 34 4.16 -2.99 -7.46
CA PRO A 34 3.70 -2.88 -6.07
C PRO A 34 4.09 -4.12 -5.26
N GLU A 35 4.47 -3.92 -4.00
CA GLU A 35 4.92 -4.98 -3.10
C GLU A 35 4.11 -5.01 -1.82
N ALA A 36 3.95 -6.20 -1.24
CA ALA A 36 3.43 -6.41 0.09
C ALA A 36 4.47 -7.07 0.98
N ARG A 37 4.61 -6.56 2.19
CA ARG A 37 5.40 -7.18 3.25
C ARG A 37 4.50 -7.90 4.22
N PHE A 38 4.84 -9.14 4.52
CA PHE A 38 4.22 -9.98 5.54
C PHE A 38 5.25 -10.30 6.61
N ALA A 39 4.80 -10.93 7.71
CA ALA A 39 5.71 -11.41 8.75
C ALA A 39 6.73 -12.43 8.18
N GLY A 40 7.93 -11.94 7.84
CA GLY A 40 9.05 -12.76 7.35
C GLY A 40 9.10 -13.02 5.84
N ARG A 41 8.23 -12.40 5.04
CA ARG A 41 8.30 -12.49 3.57
C ARG A 41 7.84 -11.21 2.88
N GLU A 42 8.26 -11.06 1.63
CA GLU A 42 7.79 -10.01 0.72
C GLU A 42 7.18 -10.68 -0.52
N ALA A 43 6.17 -10.05 -1.11
CA ALA A 43 5.55 -10.54 -2.33
C ALA A 43 5.17 -9.38 -3.25
N THR A 44 5.55 -9.49 -4.52
CA THR A 44 5.04 -8.62 -5.57
C THR A 44 3.54 -8.88 -5.76
N LEU A 45 2.77 -7.81 -5.79
CA LEU A 45 1.31 -7.85 -5.89
C LEU A 45 0.84 -7.86 -7.34
N SER A 46 1.56 -7.17 -8.23
CA SER A 46 1.26 -7.05 -9.65
C SER A 46 2.57 -6.82 -10.41
N ASP A 47 2.68 -7.32 -11.64
CA ASP A 47 3.80 -6.99 -12.54
C ASP A 47 3.63 -5.61 -13.20
N VAL A 48 2.47 -4.97 -13.01
CA VAL A 48 2.21 -3.61 -13.49
C VAL A 48 2.92 -2.62 -12.57
N GLU A 49 3.76 -1.77 -13.15
CA GLU A 49 4.43 -0.69 -12.43
C GLU A 49 3.42 0.32 -11.89
N VAL A 50 3.66 0.78 -10.66
CA VAL A 50 2.85 1.83 -10.03
C VAL A 50 2.99 3.12 -10.84
N SER A 51 1.86 3.66 -11.25
CA SER A 51 1.79 4.92 -11.99
C SER A 51 1.57 6.12 -11.08
N GLN A 52 1.72 7.32 -11.64
CA GLN A 52 1.41 8.56 -10.91
C GLN A 52 -0.07 8.61 -10.51
N ASP A 53 -0.96 8.12 -11.39
CA ASP A 53 -2.41 8.04 -11.13
C ASP A 53 -2.71 7.13 -9.94
N ASP A 54 -1.93 6.05 -9.74
CA ASP A 54 -2.08 5.15 -8.60
C ASP A 54 -1.70 5.83 -7.29
N ILE A 55 -0.63 6.62 -7.29
CA ILE A 55 -0.23 7.43 -6.14
C ILE A 55 -1.32 8.46 -5.82
N GLU A 56 -1.81 9.19 -6.83
CA GLU A 56 -2.90 10.16 -6.67
C GLU A 56 -4.20 9.51 -6.19
N PHE A 57 -4.51 8.32 -6.68
CA PHE A 57 -5.66 7.51 -6.25
C PHE A 57 -5.61 7.22 -4.76
N VAL A 58 -4.44 6.84 -4.24
CA VAL A 58 -4.22 6.57 -2.80
C VAL A 58 -4.27 7.88 -2.00
N VAL A 59 -3.54 8.90 -2.44
CA VAL A 59 -3.51 10.24 -1.82
C VAL A 59 -4.93 10.80 -1.65
N SER A 60 -5.76 10.71 -2.69
CA SER A 60 -7.15 11.21 -2.66
C SER A 60 -8.07 10.47 -1.69
N ARG A 61 -7.78 9.21 -1.38
CA ARG A 61 -8.62 8.33 -0.54
C ARG A 61 -8.15 8.21 0.90
N VAL A 62 -6.86 8.40 1.14
CA VAL A 62 -6.26 8.36 2.47
C VAL A 62 -6.48 9.69 3.24
N GLY A 63 -6.75 10.79 2.53
CA GLY A 63 -7.06 12.10 3.13
C GLY A 63 -5.83 13.01 3.31
N GLU A 64 -5.97 14.08 4.11
CA GLU A 64 -4.83 14.96 4.45
C GLU A 64 -3.76 14.18 5.21
N PHE A 65 -2.61 14.02 4.57
CA PHE A 65 -1.38 13.67 5.25
C PHE A 65 -1.10 14.77 6.27
N GLY A 66 -0.96 14.42 7.56
CA GLY A 66 -0.44 15.38 8.54
C GLY A 66 0.97 15.84 8.12
N GLU A 67 1.47 16.94 8.71
CA GLU A 67 2.71 17.69 8.35
C GLU A 67 4.01 16.88 8.14
N ASP A 68 3.99 15.58 8.39
CA ASP A 68 5.08 14.62 8.21
C ASP A 68 4.88 13.65 7.02
N ASN A 69 3.95 13.89 6.09
CA ASN A 69 3.55 12.92 5.05
C ASN A 69 3.07 11.56 5.63
N ARG A 70 2.63 11.56 6.90
CA ARG A 70 2.18 10.39 7.65
C ARG A 70 0.66 10.26 7.54
N ALA A 71 0.19 9.13 7.01
CA ALA A 71 -1.19 8.70 7.17
C ALA A 71 -1.27 7.56 8.19
N GLY A 72 -1.58 7.90 9.44
CA GLY A 72 -1.74 6.95 10.53
C GLY A 72 -3.19 6.91 11.00
N ILE A 73 -3.89 5.80 10.76
CA ILE A 73 -5.04 5.45 11.61
C ILE A 73 -4.44 4.97 12.94
N GLU A 74 -4.97 5.47 14.06
CA GLU A 74 -4.45 5.22 15.42
C GLU A 74 -3.93 3.78 15.62
N ARG A 75 -2.64 3.69 15.99
CA ARG A 75 -1.90 2.54 16.56
C ARG A 75 -1.12 1.57 15.66
N THR A 76 -0.85 1.83 14.38
CA THR A 76 0.08 0.92 13.66
C THR A 76 0.91 1.59 12.57
N LEU A 77 2.23 1.64 12.86
CA LEU A 77 3.44 1.87 12.04
C LEU A 77 3.47 2.97 10.96
N HIS A 78 4.61 3.67 10.93
CA HIS A 78 5.01 4.56 9.85
C HIS A 78 6.44 4.21 9.43
N ARG A 79 6.71 4.16 8.13
CA ARG A 79 8.00 4.61 7.64
C ARG A 79 7.85 5.28 6.28
N ILE A 80 8.41 6.48 6.21
CA ILE A 80 8.73 7.20 4.97
C ILE A 80 10.24 7.13 4.87
N SER A 81 10.75 6.73 3.71
CA SER A 81 12.18 6.75 3.43
C SER A 81 12.43 7.80 2.35
N CYS A 82 13.34 8.71 2.67
CA CYS A 82 13.80 9.84 1.90
C CYS A 82 14.74 9.46 0.75
#